data_AF-A0A915E7P9-F1
#
_entry.id   AF-A0A915E7P9-F1
#
_cell.length_a   1.000
_cell.length_b   1.000
_cell.length_c   1.000
_cell.angle_alpha   90.00
_cell.angle_beta   90.00
_cell.angle_gamma   90.00
#
_symmetry.space_group_name_H-M   'P 1'
#
loop_
_entity.id
_entity.type
_entity.pdbx_description
1 polymer ?
#
loop_
_entity_poly.entity_id
_entity_poly.type
_entity_poly.pdbx_seq_one_letter_code
_entity_poly.pdbx_strand_id
1 'polypeptide(L)'
;MYCKIDYFVPLFACLFNYLSANSLSAEKATEDVICNTNYGKLKGFVAENLVDGLITKANVFLGIPFAKPPIAELRFEKPIAPNKWKDIQNASAFSPACFPHHSKEFRNGQASSHSEDCLYLNVIAPHSKSPEPNGYPVLVFIHGGAFAIGSAVEFGWESFADLFVSQDLVVVTIQYRLGPLGFAASGDESFPGNLGLWDARMAMKYVNENIHHFGGDPKRVTAWGHSAGSAIVDGLSLSTHSQDLFAQSIQMSGAVFGEWTTSNRVIQESDKLAAALNCDKHLADSKLLKKWERF
;
A
#
# COMPACT_ATOMS: atom_id res chain seq x y z
N MET A 1 -38.31 12.18 30.08
CA MET A 1 -37.30 13.23 29.91
C MET A 1 -36.45 12.83 28.70
N TYR A 2 -36.94 13.14 27.50
CA TYR A 2 -36.30 12.82 26.23
C TYR A 2 -35.59 14.08 25.74
N CYS A 3 -34.27 14.03 25.60
CA CYS A 3 -33.52 15.11 24.98
C CYS A 3 -33.49 14.85 23.47
N LYS A 4 -34.21 15.68 22.71
CA LYS A 4 -34.02 15.82 21.26
C LYS A 4 -32.67 16.48 21.05
N ILE A 5 -31.77 15.82 20.32
CA ILE A 5 -30.59 16.45 19.76
C ILE A 5 -30.95 16.74 18.30
N ASP A 6 -31.18 18.01 18.01
CA ASP A 6 -31.38 18.50 16.65
C ASP A 6 -30.05 18.42 15.88
N TYR A 7 -30.10 17.78 14.71
CA TYR A 7 -28.98 17.64 13.80
C TYR A 7 -28.62 19.00 13.21
N PHE A 8 -27.48 19.56 13.63
CA PHE A 8 -26.74 20.55 12.86
C PHE A 8 -25.49 19.84 12.32
N VAL A 9 -25.58 19.37 11.08
CA VAL A 9 -24.44 18.89 10.30
C VAL A 9 -23.91 20.09 9.52
N PRO A 10 -22.83 20.77 9.95
CA PRO A 10 -22.12 21.65 9.04
C PRO A 10 -21.27 20.77 8.12
N LEU A 11 -21.41 21.02 6.82
CA LEU A 11 -20.58 20.49 5.74
C LEU A 11 -19.08 20.54 6.13
N PHE A 12 -18.51 19.39 6.48
CA PHE A 12 -17.05 19.16 6.37
C PHE A 12 -16.76 18.55 5.00
N ALA A 13 -16.99 19.35 3.96
CA ALA A 13 -16.62 19.06 2.59
C ALA A 13 -15.83 20.26 2.03
N CYS A 14 -14.74 20.66 2.69
CA CYS A 14 -13.92 21.79 2.21
C CYS A 14 -12.42 21.73 2.57
N LEU A 15 -11.85 20.55 2.90
CA LEU A 15 -10.40 20.41 3.07
C LEU A 15 -9.72 19.47 2.06
N PHE A 16 -10.47 18.84 1.14
CA PHE A 16 -9.89 17.96 0.11
C PHE A 16 -9.76 18.58 -1.28
N ASN A 17 -10.28 19.80 -1.50
CA ASN A 17 -10.13 20.54 -2.76
C ASN A 17 -8.88 21.45 -2.80
N TYR A 18 -8.00 21.38 -1.80
CA TYR A 18 -6.75 22.16 -1.75
C TYR A 18 -5.51 21.39 -2.24
N LEU A 19 -5.70 20.22 -2.87
CA LEU A 19 -4.67 19.54 -3.67
C LEU A 19 -4.80 19.83 -5.18
N SER A 20 -5.57 20.85 -5.55
CA SER A 20 -5.74 21.26 -6.94
C SER A 20 -5.44 22.75 -7.12
N ALA A 21 -4.51 23.00 -8.04
CA ALA A 21 -4.10 24.26 -8.67
C ALA A 21 -2.94 25.04 -8.03
N ASN A 22 -1.79 24.91 -8.71
CA ASN A 22 -0.61 25.79 -8.87
C ASN A 22 0.66 25.05 -8.40
N SER A 23 1.52 24.51 -9.26
CA SER A 23 2.04 25.03 -10.53
C SER A 23 2.50 23.87 -11.42
N LEU A 24 2.24 23.93 -12.74
CA LEU A 24 2.94 23.09 -13.71
C LEU A 24 4.39 23.61 -13.81
N SER A 25 5.28 23.10 -12.98
CA SER A 25 6.68 22.98 -13.35
C SER A 25 6.79 21.69 -14.17
N ALA A 26 7.38 21.75 -15.35
CA ALA A 26 7.65 20.57 -16.15
C ALA A 26 8.66 19.69 -15.42
N GLU A 27 8.17 18.69 -14.69
CA GLU A 27 8.96 17.70 -13.98
C GLU A 27 9.69 16.79 -14.96
N LYS A 28 11.01 16.67 -14.78
CA LYS A 28 11.85 15.89 -15.66
C LYS A 28 12.61 14.89 -14.80
N ALA A 29 12.42 13.60 -15.05
CA ALA A 29 13.38 12.60 -14.60
C ALA A 29 14.76 13.00 -15.17
N THR A 30 15.70 13.34 -14.29
CA THR A 30 16.95 13.98 -14.71
C THR A 30 18.07 12.97 -14.94
N GLU A 31 18.09 11.89 -14.15
CA GLU A 31 19.14 10.87 -14.19
C GLU A 31 18.69 9.55 -13.55
N ASP A 32 19.33 8.45 -13.95
CA ASP A 32 19.10 7.13 -13.37
C ASP A 32 19.83 6.99 -12.03
N VAL A 33 19.19 6.36 -11.03
CA VAL A 33 19.81 6.04 -9.74
C VAL A 33 19.75 4.54 -9.46
N ILE A 34 20.85 3.97 -8.98
CA ILE A 34 20.93 2.54 -8.62
C ILE A 34 20.92 2.37 -7.10
N CYS A 35 20.03 1.51 -6.60
CA CYS A 35 19.97 1.10 -5.19
C CYS A 35 20.20 -0.41 -5.08
N ASN A 36 21.02 -0.85 -4.14
CA ASN A 36 21.19 -2.27 -3.83
C ASN A 36 20.24 -2.63 -2.68
N THR A 37 19.45 -3.69 -2.83
CA THR A 37 18.62 -4.24 -1.75
C THR A 37 19.13 -5.61 -1.33
N ASN A 38 18.53 -6.22 -0.30
CA ASN A 38 18.84 -7.59 0.10
C ASN A 38 18.44 -8.63 -0.97
N TYR A 39 17.59 -8.24 -1.94
CA TYR A 39 17.07 -9.10 -3.00
C TYR A 39 17.74 -8.87 -4.35
N GLY A 40 18.28 -7.68 -4.62
CA GLY A 40 19.01 -7.40 -5.85
C GLY A 40 19.13 -5.91 -6.11
N LYS A 41 19.58 -5.55 -7.31
CA LYS A 41 19.76 -4.13 -7.69
C LYS A 41 18.48 -3.58 -8.31
N LEU A 42 18.18 -2.34 -7.98
CA LEU A 42 17.06 -1.57 -8.51
C LEU A 42 17.59 -0.36 -9.29
N LYS A 43 16.92 -0.04 -10.39
CA LYS A 43 17.13 1.19 -11.16
C LYS A 43 15.91 2.11 -11.03
N GLY A 44 16.04 3.18 -10.25
CA GLY A 44 15.07 4.27 -10.16
C GLY A 44 15.53 5.49 -10.96
N PHE A 45 14.97 6.64 -10.64
CA PHE A 45 15.35 7.93 -11.23
C PHE A 45 15.41 9.04 -10.18
N VAL A 46 16.14 10.11 -10.49
CA VAL A 46 16.13 11.35 -9.71
C VAL A 46 15.07 12.28 -10.27
N ALA A 47 14.23 12.79 -9.37
CA ALA A 47 13.26 13.84 -9.65
C ALA A 47 13.75 15.17 -9.09
N GLU A 48 13.53 16.25 -9.85
CA GLU A 48 13.78 17.63 -9.46
C GLU A 48 12.46 18.38 -9.37
N ASN A 49 12.15 18.89 -8.18
CA ASN A 49 10.90 19.60 -7.90
C ASN A 49 11.19 21.00 -7.38
N LEU A 50 10.36 21.98 -7.74
CA LEU A 50 10.44 23.34 -7.23
C LEU A 50 9.44 23.52 -6.08
N VAL A 51 9.93 23.50 -4.85
CA VAL A 51 9.12 23.66 -3.63
C VAL A 51 9.48 24.99 -2.98
N ASP A 52 8.51 25.89 -2.83
CA ASP A 52 8.70 27.22 -2.24
C ASP A 52 9.86 28.04 -2.87
N GLY A 53 10.09 27.87 -4.17
CA GLY A 53 11.16 28.55 -4.91
C GLY A 53 12.55 27.92 -4.75
N LEU A 54 12.67 26.79 -4.03
CA LEU A 54 13.89 26.01 -3.90
C LEU A 54 13.80 24.72 -4.74
N ILE A 55 14.89 24.41 -5.44
CA ILE A 55 15.01 23.13 -6.14
C ILE A 55 15.33 22.05 -5.12
N THR A 56 14.43 21.08 -5.00
CA THR A 56 14.59 19.88 -4.18
C THR A 56 14.82 18.67 -5.10
N LYS A 57 15.56 17.68 -4.61
CA LYS A 57 15.87 16.45 -5.34
C LYS A 57 15.40 15.23 -4.55
N ALA A 58 14.71 14.32 -5.22
CA ALA A 58 14.28 13.04 -4.64
C ALA A 58 14.78 11.87 -5.49
N ASN A 59 15.26 10.82 -4.83
CA ASN A 59 15.46 9.51 -5.45
C ASN A 59 14.14 8.74 -5.42
N VAL A 60 13.65 8.34 -6.59
CA VAL A 60 12.34 7.71 -6.77
C VAL A 60 12.52 6.29 -7.31
N PHE A 61 11.97 5.32 -6.59
CA PHE A 61 11.92 3.92 -6.98
C PHE A 61 10.47 3.42 -6.90
N LEU A 62 9.90 3.03 -8.04
CA LEU A 62 8.51 2.62 -8.19
C LEU A 62 8.42 1.14 -8.56
N GLY A 63 7.39 0.45 -8.10
CA GLY A 63 7.13 -0.94 -8.51
C GLY A 63 8.14 -1.96 -7.97
N ILE A 64 8.60 -1.80 -6.72
CA ILE A 64 9.54 -2.72 -6.07
C ILE A 64 8.76 -3.94 -5.51
N PRO A 65 9.07 -5.18 -5.91
CA PRO A 65 8.38 -6.35 -5.39
C PRO A 65 8.77 -6.59 -3.93
N PHE A 66 7.80 -6.59 -3.03
CA PHE A 66 8.02 -6.96 -1.62
C PHE A 66 7.58 -8.38 -1.29
N ALA A 67 6.90 -9.06 -2.21
CA ALA A 67 6.47 -10.45 -2.11
C ALA A 67 6.47 -11.13 -3.48
N LYS A 68 6.36 -12.46 -3.51
CA LYS A 68 6.06 -13.21 -4.72
C LYS A 68 4.66 -12.85 -5.24
N PRO A 69 4.44 -12.88 -6.57
CA PRO A 69 3.11 -12.71 -7.14
C PRO A 69 2.12 -13.70 -6.52
N PRO A 70 0.98 -13.26 -5.93
CA PRO A 70 0.02 -14.13 -5.26
C PRO A 70 -0.95 -14.78 -6.25
N ILE A 71 -0.41 -15.38 -7.31
CA ILE A 71 -1.14 -15.99 -8.43
C ILE A 71 -1.12 -17.52 -8.33
N ALA A 72 -2.06 -18.17 -9.04
CA ALA A 72 -2.17 -19.62 -9.11
C ALA A 72 -2.17 -20.28 -7.72
N GLU A 73 -1.21 -21.16 -7.41
CA GLU A 73 -1.13 -21.86 -6.13
C GLU A 73 -0.87 -20.93 -4.93
N LEU A 74 -0.36 -19.71 -5.16
CA LEU A 74 -0.20 -18.67 -4.14
C LEU A 74 -1.44 -17.78 -4.00
N ARG A 75 -2.43 -17.93 -4.88
CA ARG A 75 -3.72 -17.28 -4.70
C ARG A 75 -4.33 -17.79 -3.40
N PHE A 76 -4.79 -16.86 -2.58
CA PHE A 76 -5.35 -17.13 -1.26
C PHE A 76 -4.35 -17.65 -0.20
N GLU A 77 -3.05 -17.58 -0.47
CA GLU A 77 -2.01 -17.90 0.52
C GLU A 77 -1.42 -16.64 1.15
N LYS A 78 -0.80 -16.80 2.33
CA LYS A 78 0.00 -15.72 2.94
C LYS A 78 1.15 -15.32 1.98
N PRO A 79 1.49 -14.02 1.91
CA PRO A 79 2.56 -13.55 1.04
C PRO A 79 3.89 -14.18 1.45
N ILE A 80 4.70 -14.50 0.45
CA ILE A 80 6.04 -15.08 0.61
C ILE A 80 7.06 -14.06 0.11
N ALA A 81 8.22 -13.98 0.78
CA ALA A 81 9.30 -13.11 0.36
C ALA A 81 9.69 -13.31 -1.11
N PRO A 82 10.04 -12.23 -1.84
CA PRO A 82 10.38 -12.31 -3.25
C PRO A 82 11.67 -13.10 -3.44
N ASN A 83 11.84 -13.67 -4.64
CA ASN A 83 13.11 -14.29 -5.00
C ASN A 83 14.18 -13.21 -5.18
N LYS A 84 15.44 -13.55 -4.90
CA LYS A 84 16.55 -12.68 -5.31
C LYS A 84 16.65 -12.63 -6.83
N TRP A 85 17.01 -11.47 -7.36
CA TRP A 85 17.26 -11.26 -8.78
C TRP A 85 18.72 -10.87 -9.01
N LYS A 86 19.30 -11.35 -10.12
CA LYS A 86 20.72 -11.12 -10.46
C LYS A 86 20.92 -9.82 -11.23
N ASP A 87 20.04 -9.56 -12.19
CA ASP A 87 20.12 -8.40 -13.07
C ASP A 87 19.59 -7.14 -12.38
N ILE A 88 19.78 -5.97 -12.98
CA ILE A 88 19.21 -4.73 -12.43
C ILE A 88 17.72 -4.70 -12.79
N GLN A 89 16.84 -4.70 -11.79
CA GLN A 89 15.40 -4.58 -12.00
C GLN A 89 15.02 -3.12 -12.22
N ASN A 90 14.21 -2.85 -13.23
CA ASN A 90 13.70 -1.51 -13.46
C ASN A 90 12.63 -1.16 -12.42
N ALA A 91 12.83 -0.05 -11.73
CA ALA A 91 11.95 0.51 -10.72
C ALA A 91 11.64 1.99 -11.05
N SER A 92 11.43 2.29 -12.33
CA SER A 92 11.15 3.65 -12.83
C SER A 92 9.67 3.91 -13.12
N ALA A 93 8.80 2.93 -12.91
CA ALA A 93 7.37 3.02 -13.22
C ALA A 93 6.56 2.25 -12.17
N PHE A 94 5.32 2.72 -11.93
CA PHE A 94 4.41 2.03 -11.05
C PHE A 94 4.04 0.64 -11.58
N SER A 95 3.95 -0.33 -10.66
CA SER A 95 3.35 -1.63 -10.93
C SER A 95 1.81 -1.54 -10.94
N PRO A 96 1.12 -2.53 -11.51
CA PRO A 96 -0.35 -2.58 -11.53
C PRO A 96 -0.97 -2.48 -10.13
N ALA A 97 -2.17 -1.91 -10.08
CA ALA A 97 -3.03 -1.97 -8.90
C ALA A 97 -3.60 -3.39 -8.71
N CYS A 98 -4.03 -3.72 -7.50
CA CYS A 98 -4.69 -5.00 -7.24
C CYS A 98 -6.12 -5.04 -7.81
N PHE A 99 -6.61 -6.22 -8.20
CA PHE A 99 -8.05 -6.48 -8.26
C PHE A 99 -8.61 -6.45 -6.81
N PRO A 100 -9.79 -5.88 -6.47
CA PRO A 100 -10.87 -5.21 -7.21
C PRO A 100 -10.79 -3.66 -7.28
N HIS A 101 -11.74 -3.11 -8.05
CA HIS A 101 -11.97 -1.71 -8.47
C HIS A 101 -13.44 -1.63 -8.98
N HIS A 102 -14.24 -0.55 -8.86
CA HIS A 102 -14.16 0.76 -9.51
C HIS A 102 -14.75 1.90 -8.64
N SER A 103 -14.22 3.12 -8.82
CA SER A 103 -15.04 4.33 -9.06
C SER A 103 -14.34 5.29 -10.03
N LYS A 104 -14.26 4.89 -11.31
CA LYS A 104 -13.83 5.67 -12.49
C LYS A 104 -12.38 6.22 -12.48
N GLU A 105 -11.43 5.30 -12.39
CA GLU A 105 -10.36 5.00 -13.38
C GLU A 105 -9.49 6.09 -14.04
N PHE A 106 -9.51 7.36 -13.65
CA PHE A 106 -8.53 8.31 -14.19
C PHE A 106 -8.13 9.39 -13.17
N ARG A 107 -6.87 9.36 -12.74
CA ARG A 107 -6.11 10.60 -12.50
C ARG A 107 -5.06 10.69 -13.59
N ASN A 108 -5.00 11.84 -14.27
CA ASN A 108 -3.96 12.23 -15.22
C ASN A 108 -3.84 11.38 -16.52
N GLY A 109 -4.91 10.72 -16.97
CA GLY A 109 -4.92 10.05 -18.28
C GLY A 109 -4.14 8.73 -18.36
N GLN A 110 -3.53 8.27 -17.26
CA GLN A 110 -3.02 6.92 -17.13
C GLN A 110 -4.10 6.04 -16.49
N ALA A 111 -4.66 5.12 -17.29
CA ALA A 111 -5.43 4.03 -16.72
C ALA A 111 -4.48 3.19 -15.86
N SER A 112 -4.75 3.08 -14.57
CA SER A 112 -4.06 2.09 -13.73
C SER A 112 -4.40 0.71 -14.28
N SER A 113 -3.40 -0.02 -14.76
CA SER A 113 -3.58 -1.44 -15.06
C SER A 113 -3.84 -2.18 -13.75
N HIS A 114 -4.66 -3.22 -13.80
CA HIS A 114 -5.00 -4.06 -12.66
C HIS A 114 -4.44 -5.47 -12.87
N SER A 115 -3.94 -6.09 -11.80
CA SER A 115 -3.37 -7.44 -11.84
C SER A 115 -3.51 -8.14 -10.49
N GLU A 116 -3.47 -9.47 -10.47
CA GLU A 116 -3.25 -10.23 -9.23
C GLU A 116 -1.77 -10.15 -8.80
N ASP A 117 -0.86 -10.01 -9.77
CA ASP A 117 0.53 -9.64 -9.51
C ASP A 117 0.61 -8.15 -9.18
N CYS A 118 0.32 -7.82 -7.92
CA CYS A 118 0.19 -6.45 -7.43
C CYS A 118 0.94 -6.15 -6.13
N LEU A 119 1.71 -7.10 -5.57
CA LEU A 119 2.41 -6.94 -4.28
C LEU A 119 3.72 -6.16 -4.40
N TYR A 120 3.57 -4.88 -4.71
CA TYR A 120 4.65 -3.92 -4.92
C TYR A 120 4.57 -2.74 -3.95
N LEU A 121 5.72 -2.14 -3.68
CA LEU A 121 5.84 -0.88 -2.96
C LEU A 121 6.67 0.12 -3.75
N ASN A 122 6.58 1.38 -3.37
CA ASN A 122 7.37 2.47 -3.94
C ASN A 122 8.14 3.17 -2.82
N VAL A 123 9.33 3.67 -3.11
CA VAL A 123 10.17 4.43 -2.17
C VAL A 123 10.52 5.77 -2.82
N ILE A 124 10.18 6.85 -2.12
CA ILE A 124 10.56 8.22 -2.45
C ILE A 124 11.46 8.70 -1.30
N ALA A 125 12.70 9.03 -1.60
CA ALA A 125 13.71 9.34 -0.58
C ALA A 125 14.47 10.63 -0.92
N PRO A 126 14.99 11.37 0.08
CA PRO A 126 15.84 12.52 -0.19
C PRO A 126 17.06 12.11 -1.00
N HIS A 127 17.45 12.95 -1.98
CA HIS A 127 18.64 12.68 -2.78
C HIS A 127 19.93 12.88 -1.99
N SER A 128 19.93 13.86 -1.07
CA SER A 128 21.04 14.11 -0.16
C SER A 128 21.19 12.98 0.86
N LYS A 129 22.43 12.79 1.35
CA LYS A 129 22.67 11.92 2.49
C LYS A 129 22.10 12.56 3.76
N SER A 130 21.47 11.74 4.59
CA SER A 130 20.98 12.19 5.90
C SER A 130 22.11 12.78 6.76
N PRO A 131 21.85 13.90 7.46
CA PRO A 131 22.78 14.40 8.47
C PRO A 131 22.85 13.49 9.70
N GLU A 132 21.82 12.67 9.93
CA GLU A 132 21.77 11.71 11.02
C GLU A 132 22.51 10.42 10.64
N PRO A 133 23.26 9.79 11.57
CA PRO A 133 24.09 8.62 11.27
C PRO A 133 23.29 7.39 10.84
N ASN A 134 22.03 7.28 11.31
CA ASN A 134 21.17 6.12 11.05
C ASN A 134 20.22 6.32 9.86
N GLY A 135 20.18 7.52 9.27
CA GLY A 135 19.26 7.84 8.17
C GLY A 135 18.03 8.66 8.59
N TYR A 136 17.21 8.99 7.58
CA TYR A 136 16.00 9.78 7.70
C TYR A 136 14.84 9.02 8.37
N PRO A 137 13.91 9.69 9.07
CA PRO A 137 12.66 9.05 9.48
C PRO A 137 11.88 8.52 8.26
N VAL A 138 11.13 7.43 8.46
CA VAL A 138 10.42 6.73 7.40
C VAL A 138 8.92 6.76 7.65
N LEU A 139 8.15 7.24 6.68
CA LEU A 139 6.69 7.12 6.66
C LEU A 139 6.30 5.98 5.71
N VAL A 140 5.49 5.03 6.18
CA VAL A 140 4.93 3.97 5.33
C VAL A 140 3.42 4.18 5.20
N PHE A 141 2.98 4.63 4.03
CA PHE A 141 1.59 4.94 3.73
C PHE A 141 0.83 3.73 3.20
N ILE A 142 -0.31 3.43 3.84
CA ILE A 142 -1.25 2.38 3.48
C ILE A 142 -2.55 3.05 3.02
N HIS A 143 -2.92 2.84 1.76
CA HIS A 143 -4.09 3.50 1.16
C HIS A 143 -5.41 2.94 1.71
N GLY A 144 -6.45 3.79 1.68
CA GLY A 144 -7.83 3.42 1.98
C GLY A 144 -8.56 2.80 0.77
N GLY A 145 -9.88 2.74 0.85
CA GLY A 145 -10.73 2.22 -0.23
C GLY A 145 -11.62 1.05 0.18
N ALA A 146 -12.14 1.06 1.42
CA ALA A 146 -13.08 0.06 1.93
C ALA A 146 -12.62 -1.40 1.73
N PHE A 147 -11.31 -1.64 1.72
CA PHE A 147 -10.66 -2.92 1.41
C PHE A 147 -10.95 -3.47 0.01
N ALA A 148 -11.65 -2.74 -0.86
CA ALA A 148 -12.15 -3.25 -2.14
C ALA A 148 -11.69 -2.44 -3.34
N ILE A 149 -11.20 -1.21 -3.13
CA ILE A 149 -10.65 -0.30 -4.15
C ILE A 149 -9.42 0.42 -3.59
N GLY A 150 -8.83 1.31 -4.38
CA GLY A 150 -7.70 2.14 -3.99
C GLY A 150 -6.36 1.59 -4.48
N SER A 151 -5.39 2.47 -4.60
CA SER A 151 -4.04 2.08 -5.05
C SER A 151 -3.02 3.15 -4.67
N ALA A 152 -1.79 2.75 -4.35
CA ALA A 152 -0.65 3.66 -4.20
C ALA A 152 -0.42 4.53 -5.44
N VAL A 153 -0.79 4.03 -6.63
CA VAL A 153 -0.68 4.75 -7.91
C VAL A 153 -1.58 5.99 -7.96
N GLU A 154 -2.73 5.97 -7.27
CA GLU A 154 -3.69 7.09 -7.26
C GLU A 154 -3.11 8.35 -6.60
N PHE A 155 -2.10 8.18 -5.75
CA PHE A 155 -1.44 9.26 -5.02
C PHE A 155 -0.22 9.82 -5.75
N GLY A 156 0.29 9.10 -6.76
CA GLY A 156 1.55 9.45 -7.43
C GLY A 156 2.75 9.38 -6.47
N TRP A 157 3.89 9.89 -6.93
CA TRP A 157 5.10 10.08 -6.10
C TRP A 157 5.40 11.55 -5.87
N GLU A 158 4.88 12.42 -6.74
CA GLU A 158 5.15 13.86 -6.84
C GLU A 158 4.78 14.58 -5.55
N SER A 159 3.53 14.42 -5.08
CA SER A 159 3.09 15.05 -3.82
C SER A 159 3.84 14.52 -2.60
N PHE A 160 4.33 13.28 -2.63
CA PHE A 160 5.16 12.75 -1.55
C PHE A 160 6.56 13.38 -1.56
N ALA A 161 7.12 13.58 -2.75
CA ALA A 161 8.38 14.28 -2.91
C ALA A 161 8.28 15.73 -2.39
N ASP A 162 7.22 16.43 -2.78
CA ASP A 162 7.05 17.86 -2.46
C ASP A 162 6.73 18.13 -1.00
N LEU A 163 5.85 17.33 -0.39
CA LEU A 163 5.32 17.63 0.95
C LEU A 163 6.11 16.97 2.08
N PHE A 164 6.77 15.84 1.81
CA PHE A 164 7.42 15.04 2.84
C PHE A 164 8.91 14.89 2.60
N VAL A 165 9.34 14.52 1.39
CA VAL A 165 10.76 14.31 1.10
C VAL A 165 11.55 15.62 1.13
N SER A 166 10.93 16.73 0.72
CA SER A 166 11.48 18.08 0.90
C SER A 166 11.74 18.46 2.37
N GLN A 167 11.10 17.74 3.30
CA GLN A 167 11.22 17.90 4.75
C GLN A 167 12.06 16.77 5.39
N ASP A 168 13.00 16.17 4.64
CA ASP A 168 13.93 15.14 5.12
C ASP A 168 13.24 13.86 5.61
N LEU A 169 12.16 13.44 4.94
CA LEU A 169 11.47 12.17 5.21
C LEU A 169 11.61 11.20 4.05
N VAL A 170 11.80 9.92 4.36
CA VAL A 170 11.61 8.84 3.37
C VAL A 170 10.16 8.42 3.40
N VAL A 171 9.52 8.38 2.23
CA VAL A 171 8.13 7.90 2.10
C VAL A 171 8.11 6.58 1.34
N VAL A 172 7.40 5.62 1.89
CA VAL A 172 7.10 4.33 1.26
C VAL A 172 5.60 4.25 1.05
N THR A 173 5.15 3.88 -0.14
CA THR A 173 3.73 3.56 -0.40
C THR A 173 3.61 2.08 -0.76
N ILE A 174 2.58 1.41 -0.25
CA ILE A 174 2.43 -0.05 -0.44
C ILE A 174 1.10 -0.37 -1.12
N GLN A 175 1.10 -1.46 -1.88
CA GLN A 175 -0.11 -2.16 -2.32
C GLN A 175 -0.40 -3.35 -1.40
N TYR A 176 -1.66 -3.76 -1.32
CA TYR A 176 -2.09 -4.99 -0.65
C TYR A 176 -3.28 -5.60 -1.39
N ARG A 177 -3.47 -6.93 -1.31
CA ARG A 177 -4.63 -7.56 -1.97
C ARG A 177 -5.93 -7.00 -1.43
N LEU A 178 -6.88 -6.80 -2.32
CA LEU A 178 -8.16 -6.20 -2.04
C LEU A 178 -9.31 -7.22 -2.21
N GLY A 179 -10.50 -6.84 -1.76
CA GLY A 179 -11.76 -7.57 -1.89
C GLY A 179 -11.65 -9.05 -1.52
N PRO A 180 -12.31 -9.95 -2.26
CA PRO A 180 -12.22 -11.38 -1.98
C PRO A 180 -10.80 -11.94 -2.02
N LEU A 181 -9.91 -11.42 -2.86
CA LEU A 181 -8.52 -11.88 -2.96
C LEU A 181 -7.71 -11.57 -1.69
N GLY A 182 -8.03 -10.47 -1.01
CA GLY A 182 -7.38 -10.08 0.23
C GLY A 182 -8.10 -10.50 1.51
N PHE A 183 -9.43 -10.70 1.45
CA PHE A 183 -10.25 -10.71 2.66
C PHE A 183 -11.35 -11.77 2.71
N ALA A 184 -11.55 -12.59 1.68
CA ALA A 184 -12.46 -13.73 1.79
C ALA A 184 -12.00 -14.70 2.88
N ALA A 185 -12.95 -15.38 3.51
CA ALA A 185 -12.68 -16.31 4.61
C ALA A 185 -13.75 -17.41 4.68
N SER A 186 -13.35 -18.62 5.09
CA SER A 186 -14.26 -19.76 5.34
C SER A 186 -14.80 -19.80 6.78
N GLY A 187 -14.17 -19.06 7.71
CA GLY A 187 -14.49 -19.14 9.14
C GLY A 187 -13.81 -20.31 9.87
N ASP A 188 -12.92 -21.03 9.19
CA ASP A 188 -12.08 -22.10 9.76
C ASP A 188 -10.61 -21.90 9.37
N GLU A 189 -9.73 -22.82 9.81
CA GLU A 189 -8.29 -22.73 9.57
C GLU A 189 -7.88 -22.95 8.10
N SER A 190 -8.76 -23.49 7.26
CA SER A 190 -8.43 -23.77 5.86
C SER A 190 -8.34 -22.49 5.03
N PHE A 191 -9.16 -21.49 5.35
CA PHE A 191 -9.15 -20.18 4.70
C PHE A 191 -9.46 -19.07 5.72
N PRO A 192 -8.49 -18.73 6.58
CA PRO A 192 -8.71 -17.85 7.73
C PRO A 192 -8.88 -16.36 7.38
N GLY A 193 -8.67 -15.98 6.11
CA GLY A 193 -8.77 -14.60 5.62
C GLY A 193 -7.63 -13.67 6.04
N ASN A 194 -7.90 -12.36 6.04
CA ASN A 194 -6.97 -11.29 6.41
C ASN A 194 -5.67 -11.23 5.59
N LEU A 195 -5.67 -11.75 4.36
CA LEU A 195 -4.49 -11.78 3.50
C LEU A 195 -3.97 -10.38 3.16
N GLY A 196 -4.84 -9.38 3.01
CA GLY A 196 -4.44 -7.99 2.84
C GLY A 196 -3.64 -7.43 4.03
N LEU A 197 -3.96 -7.84 5.27
CA LEU A 197 -3.15 -7.47 6.44
C LEU A 197 -1.80 -8.19 6.44
N TRP A 198 -1.78 -9.46 6.02
CA TRP A 198 -0.53 -10.20 5.86
C TRP A 198 0.38 -9.59 4.78
N ASP A 199 -0.20 -9.07 3.70
CA ASP A 199 0.52 -8.33 2.65
C ASP A 199 1.13 -7.05 3.22
N ALA A 200 0.34 -6.25 3.94
CA ALA A 200 0.83 -5.03 4.59
C ALA A 200 1.96 -5.34 5.58
N ARG A 201 1.82 -6.40 6.38
CA ARG A 201 2.89 -6.89 7.25
C ARG A 201 4.15 -7.27 6.47
N MET A 202 4.02 -7.98 5.35
CA MET A 202 5.17 -8.38 4.53
C MET A 202 5.88 -7.15 3.95
N ALA A 203 5.13 -6.12 3.54
CA ALA A 203 5.70 -4.85 3.12
C ALA A 203 6.43 -4.14 4.27
N MET A 204 5.85 -4.08 5.48
CA MET A 204 6.52 -3.53 6.66
C MET A 204 7.82 -4.27 7.00
N LYS A 205 7.82 -5.60 6.89
CA LYS A 205 9.02 -6.42 7.05
C LYS A 205 10.07 -6.09 5.98
N TYR A 206 9.66 -5.94 4.72
CA TYR A 206 10.57 -5.53 3.65
C TYR A 206 11.20 -4.17 3.94
N VAL A 207 10.40 -3.19 4.37
CA VAL A 207 10.87 -1.85 4.77
C VAL A 207 11.89 -1.96 5.88
N ASN A 208 11.58 -2.65 6.97
CA ASN A 208 12.50 -2.83 8.09
C ASN A 208 13.86 -3.43 7.66
N GLU A 209 13.84 -4.40 6.73
CA GLU A 209 15.03 -5.08 6.24
C GLU A 209 15.84 -4.27 5.20
N ASN A 210 15.25 -3.31 4.49
CA ASN A 210 15.86 -2.71 3.31
C ASN A 210 15.92 -1.17 3.30
N ILE A 211 15.16 -0.46 4.16
CA ILE A 211 15.00 0.99 4.01
C ILE A 211 16.29 1.78 4.23
N HIS A 212 17.24 1.21 4.96
CA HIS A 212 18.59 1.77 5.14
C HIS A 212 19.36 1.92 3.82
N HIS A 213 19.10 1.07 2.82
CA HIS A 213 19.70 1.21 1.48
C HIS A 213 19.19 2.44 0.73
N PHE A 214 18.01 2.94 1.12
CA PHE A 214 17.39 4.15 0.57
C PHE A 214 17.63 5.38 1.45
N GLY A 215 18.50 5.26 2.47
CA GLY A 215 18.82 6.35 3.40
C GLY A 215 17.83 6.54 4.55
N GLY A 216 16.87 5.62 4.75
CA GLY A 216 15.93 5.65 5.87
C GLY A 216 16.42 4.88 7.10
N ASP A 217 15.97 5.31 8.28
CA ASP A 217 16.28 4.67 9.57
C ASP A 217 15.24 3.59 9.90
N PRO A 218 15.60 2.29 9.91
CA PRO A 218 14.66 1.20 10.19
C PRO A 218 14.10 1.22 11.62
N LYS A 219 14.68 2.02 12.53
CA LYS A 219 14.18 2.19 13.91
C LYS A 219 13.22 3.36 14.05
N ARG A 220 13.09 4.23 13.05
CA ARG A 220 12.18 5.39 13.03
C ARG A 220 11.16 5.27 11.91
N VAL A 221 10.50 4.11 11.88
CA VAL A 221 9.42 3.81 10.94
C VAL A 221 8.08 4.17 11.57
N THR A 222 7.30 4.99 10.87
CA THR A 222 5.91 5.34 11.22
C THR A 222 4.96 4.72 10.21
N ALA A 223 4.07 3.85 10.66
CA ALA A 223 2.97 3.33 9.84
C ALA A 223 1.86 4.39 9.75
N TRP A 224 1.42 4.73 8.54
CA TRP A 224 0.47 5.80 8.31
C TRP A 224 -0.65 5.32 7.37
N GLY A 225 -1.91 5.54 7.74
CA GLY A 225 -3.03 5.11 6.91
C GLY A 225 -4.27 5.98 7.04
N HIS A 226 -5.10 5.95 6.00
CA HIS A 226 -6.40 6.64 5.94
C HIS A 226 -7.54 5.66 5.67
N SER A 227 -8.67 5.82 6.37
CA SER A 227 -9.87 4.98 6.22
C SER A 227 -9.53 3.49 6.39
N ALA A 228 -9.80 2.64 5.40
CA ALA A 228 -9.40 1.22 5.41
C ALA A 228 -7.90 1.03 5.67
N GLY A 229 -7.04 1.90 5.15
CA GLY A 229 -5.61 1.88 5.44
C GLY A 229 -5.29 2.19 6.90
N SER A 230 -6.05 3.11 7.53
CA SER A 230 -5.94 3.39 8.97
C SER A 230 -6.32 2.17 9.81
N ALA A 231 -7.37 1.45 9.40
CA ALA A 231 -7.76 0.20 10.04
C ALA A 231 -6.70 -0.91 9.89
N ILE A 232 -6.00 -0.98 8.76
CA ILE A 232 -4.85 -1.88 8.59
C ILE A 232 -3.72 -1.49 9.54
N VAL A 233 -3.36 -0.20 9.60
CA VAL A 233 -2.33 0.29 10.54
C VAL A 233 -2.69 -0.08 11.98
N ASP A 234 -3.95 0.10 12.37
CA ASP A 234 -4.44 -0.30 13.70
C ASP A 234 -4.35 -1.81 13.94
N GLY A 235 -4.73 -2.63 12.96
CA GLY A 235 -4.55 -4.08 13.03
C GLY A 235 -3.07 -4.50 13.14
N LEU A 236 -2.17 -3.79 12.46
CA LEU A 236 -0.73 -4.04 12.53
C LEU A 236 -0.15 -3.66 13.91
N SER A 237 -0.64 -2.59 14.53
CA SER A 237 -0.24 -2.14 15.86
C SER A 237 -0.67 -3.10 16.97
N LEU A 238 -1.81 -3.78 16.80
CA LEU A 238 -2.35 -4.72 17.77
C LEU A 238 -1.82 -6.16 17.60
N SER A 239 -1.38 -6.51 16.39
CA SER A 239 -0.95 -7.87 16.08
C SER A 239 0.46 -8.15 16.60
N THR A 240 0.59 -9.24 17.37
CA THR A 240 1.89 -9.76 17.84
C THR A 240 2.82 -10.18 16.71
N HIS A 241 2.30 -10.30 15.48
CA HIS A 241 3.11 -10.61 14.31
C HIS A 241 3.79 -9.38 13.68
N SER A 242 3.36 -8.16 14.00
CA SER A 242 3.80 -6.93 13.29
C SER A 242 4.11 -5.72 14.15
N GLN A 243 3.67 -5.69 15.42
CA GLN A 243 3.85 -4.54 16.31
C GLN A 243 5.31 -4.15 16.55
N ASP A 244 6.26 -5.03 16.25
CA ASP A 244 7.70 -4.82 16.37
C ASP A 244 8.37 -4.29 15.08
N LEU A 245 7.62 -4.18 13.98
CA LEU A 245 8.16 -3.76 12.67
C LEU A 245 8.23 -2.24 12.49
N PHE A 246 7.58 -1.46 13.37
CA PHE A 246 7.54 0.00 13.32
C PHE A 246 7.44 0.60 14.72
N ALA A 247 7.80 1.88 14.84
CA ALA A 247 7.89 2.58 16.11
C ALA A 247 6.65 3.43 16.43
N GLN A 248 5.96 3.94 15.41
CA GLN A 248 4.88 4.91 15.57
C GLN A 248 3.75 4.65 14.56
N SER A 249 2.54 5.13 14.85
CA SER A 249 1.40 5.03 13.94
C SER A 249 0.61 6.33 13.82
N ILE A 250 0.17 6.65 12.60
CA ILE A 250 -0.78 7.74 12.29
C ILE A 250 -2.04 7.10 11.68
N GLN A 251 -3.15 7.18 12.40
CA GLN A 251 -4.41 6.53 12.08
C GLN A 251 -5.48 7.57 11.75
N MET A 252 -5.76 7.79 10.47
CA MET A 252 -6.72 8.79 10.00
C MET A 252 -8.07 8.15 9.66
N SER A 253 -9.09 8.43 10.46
CA SER A 253 -10.49 8.09 10.15
C SER A 253 -10.76 6.59 9.91
N GLY A 254 -10.09 5.70 10.65
CA GLY A 254 -10.38 4.26 10.64
C GLY A 254 -9.67 3.51 11.77
N ALA A 255 -10.31 2.45 12.28
CA ALA A 255 -9.81 1.62 13.38
C ALA A 255 -10.41 0.20 13.27
N VAL A 256 -9.75 -0.81 13.84
CA VAL A 256 -10.23 -2.21 13.76
C VAL A 256 -11.59 -2.43 14.43
N PHE A 257 -11.95 -1.58 15.40
CA PHE A 257 -13.23 -1.62 16.11
C PHE A 257 -14.35 -0.80 15.44
N GLY A 258 -14.09 -0.26 14.24
CA GLY A 258 -15.16 0.34 13.42
C GLY A 258 -16.21 -0.69 13.00
N GLU A 259 -17.46 -0.26 12.82
CA GLU A 259 -18.56 -1.15 12.42
C GLU A 259 -18.33 -1.82 11.05
N TRP A 260 -17.63 -1.13 10.15
CA TRP A 260 -17.36 -1.58 8.79
C TRP A 260 -16.06 -2.39 8.63
N THR A 261 -15.23 -2.51 9.68
CA THR A 261 -13.90 -3.12 9.58
C THR A 261 -13.86 -4.60 9.83
N THR A 262 -14.73 -5.12 10.71
CA THR A 262 -14.78 -6.55 11.03
C THR A 262 -16.22 -7.05 11.03
N SER A 263 -16.48 -8.21 10.46
CA SER A 263 -17.82 -8.81 10.49
C SER A 263 -17.79 -10.31 10.19
N ASN A 264 -18.54 -11.10 10.96
CA ASN A 264 -18.80 -12.51 10.63
C ASN A 264 -19.57 -12.68 9.31
N ARG A 265 -20.13 -11.60 8.76
CA ARG A 265 -20.76 -11.58 7.45
C ARG A 265 -19.80 -12.00 6.33
N VAL A 266 -18.49 -11.80 6.49
CA VAL A 266 -17.48 -12.16 5.48
C VAL A 266 -17.55 -13.64 5.08
N ILE A 267 -17.88 -14.53 6.02
CA ILE A 267 -18.00 -15.98 5.77
C ILE A 267 -19.17 -16.23 4.82
N GLN A 268 -20.34 -15.67 5.15
CA GLN A 268 -21.56 -15.83 4.34
C GLN A 268 -21.41 -15.22 2.94
N GLU A 269 -20.75 -14.07 2.82
CA GLU A 269 -20.52 -13.45 1.51
C GLU A 269 -19.48 -14.21 0.69
N SER A 270 -18.48 -14.81 1.35
CA SER A 270 -17.52 -15.71 0.69
C SER A 270 -18.24 -16.94 0.14
N ASP A 271 -19.11 -17.59 0.92
CA ASP A 271 -19.88 -18.77 0.47
C ASP A 271 -20.79 -18.43 -0.71
N LYS A 272 -21.46 -17.26 -0.68
CA LYS A 272 -22.28 -16.78 -1.82
C LYS A 272 -21.43 -16.56 -3.07
N LEU A 273 -20.24 -15.98 -2.92
CA LEU A 273 -19.31 -15.79 -4.04
C LEU A 273 -18.89 -17.15 -4.62
N ALA A 274 -18.52 -18.11 -3.76
CA ALA A 274 -18.16 -19.45 -4.18
C ALA A 274 -19.30 -20.15 -4.95
N ALA A 275 -20.54 -20.05 -4.42
CA ALA A 275 -21.72 -20.58 -5.09
C ALA A 275 -21.99 -19.91 -6.45
N ALA A 276 -21.86 -18.57 -6.53
CA ALA A 276 -22.02 -17.83 -7.78
C ALA A 276 -20.96 -18.20 -8.84
N LEU A 277 -19.79 -18.65 -8.39
CA LEU A 277 -18.70 -19.14 -9.25
C LEU A 277 -18.81 -20.64 -9.57
N ASN A 278 -19.92 -21.30 -9.19
CA ASN A 278 -20.12 -22.75 -9.32
C ASN A 278 -18.99 -23.58 -8.68
N CYS A 279 -18.49 -23.12 -7.54
CA CYS A 279 -17.60 -23.95 -6.70
C CYS A 279 -18.47 -24.91 -5.89
N ASP A 280 -18.63 -26.15 -6.37
CA ASP A 280 -19.53 -27.18 -5.82
C ASP A 280 -19.15 -27.71 -4.43
N LYS A 281 -18.11 -27.16 -3.78
CA LYS A 281 -17.61 -27.59 -2.46
C LYS A 281 -17.42 -26.38 -1.55
N HIS A 282 -17.44 -26.60 -0.24
CA HIS A 282 -17.05 -25.60 0.77
C HIS A 282 -15.76 -24.90 0.33
N LEU A 283 -15.65 -23.57 0.56
CA LEU A 283 -14.45 -22.78 0.26
C LEU A 283 -13.15 -23.47 0.72
N ALA A 284 -13.23 -24.15 1.87
CA ALA A 284 -12.18 -24.96 2.47
C ALA A 284 -11.58 -26.04 1.54
N ASP A 285 -12.37 -26.60 0.63
CA ASP A 285 -11.99 -27.71 -0.25
C ASP A 285 -11.55 -27.25 -1.65
N SER A 286 -11.58 -25.95 -1.93
CA SER A 286 -11.51 -25.45 -3.28
C SER A 286 -10.07 -25.28 -3.79
N LYS A 287 -9.44 -26.42 -4.12
CA LYS A 287 -8.37 -26.46 -5.14
C LYS A 287 -8.81 -25.84 -6.48
N LEU A 288 -10.13 -25.64 -6.68
CA LEU A 288 -10.71 -25.02 -7.87
C LEU A 288 -10.56 -23.48 -7.85
N LEU A 289 -10.68 -22.81 -6.70
CA LEU A 289 -10.49 -21.36 -6.56
C LEU A 289 -9.03 -20.95 -6.88
N LYS A 290 -8.06 -21.80 -6.55
CA LYS A 290 -6.64 -21.60 -6.88
C LYS A 290 -6.32 -21.76 -8.38
N LYS A 291 -7.12 -22.54 -9.11
CA LYS A 291 -6.94 -22.83 -10.55
C LYS A 291 -7.72 -21.91 -11.48
N TRP A 292 -8.39 -20.90 -10.94
CA TRP A 292 -9.25 -20.03 -11.73
C TRP A 292 -8.40 -19.08 -12.59
N GLU A 293 -8.14 -19.41 -13.84
CA GLU A 293 -7.27 -18.64 -14.76
C GLU A 293 -8.05 -17.69 -15.70
N ARG A 294 -9.36 -17.51 -15.50
CA ARG A 294 -10.17 -16.63 -16.38
C ARG A 294 -10.40 -15.26 -15.75
N PHE A 295 -9.55 -14.30 -16.13
CA PHE A 295 -9.88 -12.87 -16.21
C PHE A 295 -9.43 -12.35 -17.57
#